data_AF-E0S323-F1
#
_entry.id   AF-E0S323-F1
#
_cell.length_a   1.000
_cell.length_b   1.000
_cell.length_c   1.000
_cell.angle_alpha   90.00
_cell.angle_beta   90.00
_cell.angle_gamma   90.00
#
_symmetry.space_group_name_H-M   'P 1'
#
loop_
_entity.id
_entity.type
_entity.pdbx_description
1 polymer ?
#
loop_
_entity_poly.entity_id
_entity_poly.type
_entity_poly.pdbx_seq_one_letter_code
_entity_poly.pdbx_strand_id
1 'polypeptide(L)'
;MAKRKRFNIENLYPKDYFFDYAEFMKDPENYQFTEADYAYHNAMELKRYEEEVPMTYYEKTLLRKWVMDGHNPRENPGSKYLCMTGSEPMDFLDVYRLDKEIEQEMKGMTKAQKEVYLKGLMGWTDEDESPSPIDLLPDGSEEFDIF
;
A
#
# COMPACT_ATOMS: atom_id res chain seq x y z
N MET A 1 37.61 6.02 -0.63
CA MET A 1 36.13 5.94 -0.62
C MET A 1 35.62 6.18 -2.04
N ALA A 2 34.93 5.22 -2.65
CA ALA A 2 34.35 5.41 -3.98
C ALA A 2 33.28 6.52 -3.92
N LYS A 3 33.34 7.52 -4.82
CA LYS A 3 32.29 8.54 -4.92
C LYS A 3 30.97 7.83 -5.21
N ARG A 4 29.95 8.02 -4.36
CA ARG A 4 28.59 7.54 -4.64
C ARG A 4 28.18 8.09 -6.00
N LYS A 5 27.85 7.21 -6.96
CA LYS A 5 27.32 7.62 -8.26
C LYS A 5 26.04 8.41 -8.00
N ARG A 6 25.95 9.61 -8.57
CA ARG A 6 24.73 10.43 -8.53
C ARG A 6 23.64 9.67 -9.28
N PHE A 7 22.44 9.60 -8.71
CA PHE A 7 21.27 9.04 -9.40
C PHE A 7 21.05 9.78 -10.72
N ASN A 8 20.86 9.03 -11.81
CA ASN A 8 20.46 9.53 -13.11
C ASN A 8 19.33 8.63 -13.63
N ILE A 9 18.22 9.25 -13.98
CA ILE A 9 17.00 8.59 -14.44
C ILE A 9 17.20 7.86 -15.77
N GLU A 10 18.10 8.34 -16.62
CA GLU A 10 18.48 7.72 -17.90
C GLU A 10 19.23 6.39 -17.73
N ASN A 11 19.69 6.07 -16.51
CA ASN A 11 20.30 4.78 -16.23
C ASN A 11 19.28 3.69 -15.90
N LEU A 12 17.98 4.03 -15.85
CA LEU A 12 16.92 3.08 -15.51
C LEU A 12 16.46 2.23 -16.70
N TYR A 13 16.80 2.62 -17.93
CA TYR A 13 16.42 1.92 -19.15
C TYR A 13 17.62 1.85 -20.12
N PRO A 14 17.61 0.93 -21.11
CA PRO A 14 18.68 0.82 -22.10
C PRO A 14 18.92 2.14 -22.85
N LYS A 15 20.19 2.49 -23.10
CA LYS A 15 20.53 3.77 -23.76
C LYS A 15 20.06 3.84 -25.21
N ASP A 16 19.95 2.69 -25.85
CA ASP A 16 19.44 2.46 -27.20
C ASP A 16 17.96 2.08 -27.22
N TYR A 17 17.25 2.28 -26.09
CA TYR A 17 15.82 2.01 -26.02
C TYR A 17 15.05 2.79 -27.09
N PHE A 18 14.19 2.07 -27.79
CA PHE A 18 13.27 2.59 -28.78
C PHE A 18 11.98 1.77 -28.72
N PHE A 19 10.85 2.45 -28.56
CA PHE A 19 9.53 1.81 -28.60
C PHE A 19 9.11 1.58 -30.06
N ASP A 20 8.92 0.33 -30.47
CA ASP A 20 8.45 0.00 -31.82
C ASP A 20 6.94 0.27 -31.95
N TYR A 21 6.60 1.53 -32.16
CA TYR A 21 5.22 1.96 -32.36
C TYR A 21 4.58 1.32 -33.59
N ALA A 22 5.37 1.00 -34.63
CA ALA A 22 4.85 0.39 -35.84
C ALA A 22 4.42 -1.06 -35.60
N GLU A 23 5.18 -1.81 -34.81
CA GLU A 23 4.80 -3.16 -34.37
C GLU A 23 3.59 -3.13 -33.43
N PHE A 24 3.60 -2.25 -32.43
CA PHE A 24 2.47 -2.07 -31.51
C PHE A 24 1.15 -1.81 -32.25
N MET A 25 1.17 -0.94 -33.25
CA MET A 25 -0.04 -0.57 -34.00
C MET A 25 -0.58 -1.68 -34.92
N LYS A 26 0.18 -2.75 -35.17
CA LYS A 26 -0.32 -3.90 -35.95
C LYS A 26 -1.35 -4.70 -35.16
N ASP A 27 -1.13 -4.89 -33.86
CA ASP A 27 -2.02 -5.62 -32.95
C ASP A 27 -1.85 -5.13 -31.50
N PRO A 28 -2.45 -3.98 -31.14
CA PRO A 28 -2.30 -3.40 -29.80
C PRO A 28 -2.83 -4.28 -28.67
N GLU A 29 -3.84 -5.10 -28.94
CA GLU A 29 -4.50 -5.92 -27.92
C GLU A 29 -3.62 -7.09 -27.48
N ASN A 30 -2.79 -7.62 -28.39
CA ASN A 30 -1.91 -8.76 -28.12
C ASN A 30 -0.43 -8.38 -28.03
N TYR A 31 -0.07 -7.11 -28.18
CA TYR A 31 1.31 -6.65 -28.08
C TYR A 31 1.90 -6.99 -26.71
N GLN A 32 3.06 -7.66 -26.72
CA GLN A 32 3.77 -8.03 -25.51
C GLN A 32 4.81 -6.97 -25.17
N PHE A 33 4.53 -6.17 -24.15
CA PHE A 33 5.48 -5.19 -23.65
C PHE A 33 6.72 -5.88 -23.07
N THR A 34 7.89 -5.34 -23.40
CA THR A 34 9.18 -5.81 -22.91
C THR A 34 9.51 -5.19 -21.56
N GLU A 35 10.46 -5.80 -20.84
CA GLU A 35 11.01 -5.21 -19.60
C GLU A 35 11.59 -3.80 -19.85
N ALA A 36 12.16 -3.55 -21.04
CA ALA A 36 12.68 -2.25 -21.41
C ALA A 36 11.55 -1.20 -21.60
N ASP A 37 10.40 -1.60 -22.14
CA ASP A 37 9.22 -0.74 -22.28
C ASP A 37 8.72 -0.31 -20.89
N TYR A 38 8.59 -1.26 -19.98
CA TYR A 38 8.19 -0.98 -18.59
C TYR A 38 9.22 -0.10 -17.87
N ALA A 39 10.51 -0.40 -18.01
CA ALA A 39 11.57 0.38 -17.38
C ALA A 39 11.60 1.84 -17.88
N TYR A 40 11.43 2.05 -19.19
CA TYR A 40 11.32 3.39 -19.76
C TYR A 40 10.06 4.10 -19.25
N HIS A 41 8.91 3.43 -19.27
CA HIS A 41 7.66 4.00 -18.79
C HIS A 41 7.77 4.42 -17.31
N ASN A 42 8.26 3.55 -16.45
CA ASN A 42 8.45 3.83 -15.03
C ASN A 42 9.45 4.97 -14.79
N ALA A 43 10.51 5.08 -15.60
CA ALA A 43 11.45 6.18 -15.54
C ALA A 43 10.82 7.52 -15.95
N MET A 44 9.97 7.53 -16.99
CA MET A 44 9.26 8.75 -17.40
C MET A 44 8.22 9.17 -16.36
N GLU A 45 7.48 8.22 -15.80
CA GLU A 45 6.55 8.49 -14.69
C GLU A 45 7.29 9.02 -13.47
N LEU A 46 8.46 8.46 -13.11
CA LEU A 46 9.26 8.98 -12.00
C LEU A 46 9.67 10.43 -12.23
N LYS A 47 10.09 10.77 -13.46
CA LYS A 47 10.47 12.14 -13.82
C LYS A 47 9.32 13.10 -13.55
N ARG A 48 8.15 12.78 -14.08
CA ARG A 48 6.93 13.56 -13.95
C ARG A 48 6.49 13.67 -12.49
N TYR A 49 6.51 12.56 -11.76
CA TYR A 49 6.16 12.50 -10.35
C TYR A 49 7.06 13.42 -9.50
N GLU A 50 8.37 13.45 -9.76
CA GLU A 50 9.31 14.32 -9.06
C GLU A 50 9.12 15.81 -9.34
N GLU A 51 8.43 16.17 -10.43
CA GLU A 51 8.08 17.54 -10.80
C GLU A 51 6.73 17.96 -10.21
N GLU A 52 5.76 17.04 -10.17
CA GLU A 52 4.37 17.31 -9.75
C GLU A 52 4.16 17.19 -8.24
N VAL A 53 4.86 16.27 -7.56
CA VAL A 53 4.55 15.90 -6.18
C VAL A 53 5.61 16.43 -5.20
N PRO A 54 5.24 17.29 -4.24
CA PRO A 54 6.15 17.74 -3.19
C PRO A 54 6.64 16.57 -2.33
N MET A 55 7.96 16.45 -2.21
CA MET A 55 8.63 15.39 -1.46
C MET A 55 9.80 15.95 -0.65
N THR A 56 9.99 15.39 0.53
CA THR A 56 11.26 15.48 1.26
C THR A 56 12.36 14.72 0.51
N TYR A 57 13.62 15.04 0.81
CA TYR A 57 14.76 14.31 0.24
C TYR A 57 14.69 12.79 0.54
N TYR A 58 14.17 12.42 1.70
CA TYR A 58 14.04 11.03 2.12
C TYR A 58 12.97 10.29 1.31
N GLU A 59 11.76 10.86 1.20
CA GLU A 59 10.68 10.31 0.36
C GLU A 59 11.13 10.17 -1.09
N LYS A 60 11.80 11.19 -1.62
CA LYS A 60 12.37 11.15 -2.96
C LYS A 60 13.37 10.02 -3.15
N THR A 61 14.16 9.71 -2.12
CA THR A 61 15.12 8.59 -2.15
C THR A 61 14.40 7.24 -2.11
N LEU A 62 13.33 7.11 -1.31
CA LEU A 62 12.50 5.91 -1.27
C LEU A 62 11.81 5.65 -2.60
N LEU A 63 11.18 6.68 -3.19
CA LEU A 63 10.51 6.57 -4.48
C LEU A 63 11.48 6.14 -5.59
N ARG A 64 12.68 6.73 -5.63
CA ARG A 64 13.71 6.32 -6.59
C ARG A 64 14.13 4.87 -6.41
N LYS A 65 14.19 4.38 -5.17
CA LYS A 65 14.52 2.99 -4.89
C LYS A 65 13.40 2.05 -5.37
N TRP A 66 12.16 2.39 -5.07
CA TRP A 66 10.97 1.69 -5.55
C TRP A 66 10.98 1.51 -7.08
N VAL A 67 11.27 2.59 -7.81
CA VAL A 67 11.35 2.55 -9.27
C VAL A 67 12.56 1.76 -9.78
N MET A 68 13.72 1.86 -9.10
CA MET A 68 14.88 1.02 -9.42
C MET A 68 14.61 -0.48 -9.23
N ASP A 69 13.68 -0.83 -8.33
CA ASP A 69 13.24 -2.20 -8.10
C ASP A 69 12.20 -2.66 -9.14
N GLY A 70 11.86 -1.83 -10.13
CA GLY A 70 11.02 -2.17 -11.29
C GLY A 70 9.58 -1.69 -11.20
N HIS A 71 9.21 -0.94 -10.16
CA HIS A 71 7.84 -0.53 -9.91
C HIS A 71 7.48 0.82 -10.49
N ASN A 72 6.18 1.04 -10.72
CA ASN A 72 5.67 2.34 -11.14
C ASN A 72 5.49 3.27 -9.92
N PRO A 73 5.84 4.57 -10.00
CA PRO A 73 5.57 5.54 -8.93
C PRO A 73 4.11 5.63 -8.50
N ARG A 74 3.18 5.42 -9.44
CA ARG A 74 1.72 5.49 -9.26
C ARG A 74 1.13 4.14 -8.82
N GLU A 75 1.96 3.09 -8.71
CA GLU A 75 1.52 1.78 -8.24
C GLU A 75 1.16 1.84 -6.76
N ASN A 76 0.10 1.14 -6.37
CA ASN A 76 -0.29 0.97 -4.98
C ASN A 76 0.40 -0.28 -4.39
N PRO A 77 1.35 -0.13 -3.44
CA PRO A 77 2.04 -1.27 -2.85
C PRO A 77 1.22 -2.04 -1.80
N GLY A 78 0.03 -1.53 -1.46
CA GLY A 78 -0.76 -1.98 -0.31
C GLY A 78 -0.23 -1.43 1.02
N SER A 79 -1.15 -1.03 1.90
CA SER A 79 -0.82 -0.59 3.26
C SER A 79 -0.40 -1.79 4.12
N LYS A 80 0.56 -1.56 5.01
CA LYS A 80 0.94 -2.54 6.05
C LYS A 80 -0.16 -2.77 7.09
N TYR A 81 -1.05 -1.79 7.26
CA TYR A 81 -2.00 -1.74 8.36
C TYR A 81 -3.45 -1.88 7.91
N LEU A 82 -3.78 -1.42 6.69
CA LEU A 82 -5.15 -1.32 6.22
C LEU A 82 -5.41 -2.19 5.00
N CYS A 83 -6.58 -2.81 4.96
CA CYS A 83 -7.12 -3.38 3.74
C CYS A 83 -7.71 -2.26 2.88
N MET A 84 -7.05 -1.94 1.78
CA MET A 84 -7.42 -0.80 0.91
C MET A 84 -8.43 -1.18 -0.20
N THR A 85 -9.19 -2.26 0.00
CA THR A 85 -10.16 -2.71 -1.01
C THR A 85 -11.28 -1.68 -1.12
N GLY A 86 -11.46 -1.09 -2.31
CA GLY A 86 -12.52 -0.10 -2.57
C GLY A 86 -12.20 1.32 -2.09
N SER A 87 -10.97 1.61 -1.66
CA SER A 87 -10.53 2.99 -1.37
C SER A 87 -10.28 3.78 -2.65
N GLU A 88 -10.17 5.11 -2.52
CA GLU A 88 -9.61 5.93 -3.60
C GLU A 88 -8.22 5.40 -4.02
N PRO A 89 -7.85 5.53 -5.30
CA PRO A 89 -6.57 5.05 -5.79
C PRO A 89 -5.44 5.84 -5.13
N MET A 90 -4.72 5.19 -4.21
CA MET A 90 -3.50 5.71 -3.60
C MET A 90 -2.27 5.16 -4.31
N ASP A 91 -1.26 6.01 -4.46
CA ASP A 91 0.04 5.61 -4.98
C ASP A 91 1.03 5.21 -3.88
N PHE A 92 2.25 4.85 -4.28
CA PHE A 92 3.33 4.45 -3.36
C PHE A 92 3.56 5.47 -2.23
N LEU A 93 3.57 6.76 -2.54
CA LEU A 93 3.92 7.78 -1.58
C LEU A 93 2.74 8.07 -0.64
N ASP A 94 1.51 8.04 -1.15
CA ASP A 94 0.29 8.15 -0.35
C ASP A 94 0.24 7.04 0.69
N VAL A 95 0.44 5.79 0.27
CA VAL A 95 0.47 4.63 1.18
C VAL A 95 1.60 4.74 2.19
N TYR A 96 2.79 5.15 1.75
CA TYR A 96 3.93 5.33 2.65
C TYR A 96 3.65 6.38 3.73
N ARG A 97 3.01 7.49 3.38
CA ARG A 97 2.65 8.57 4.31
C ARG A 97 1.56 8.12 5.29
N LEU A 98 0.53 7.45 4.80
CA LEU A 98 -0.55 6.87 5.60
C LEU A 98 0.01 5.88 6.64
N ASP A 99 0.84 4.93 6.20
CA ASP A 99 1.44 3.95 7.11
C ASP A 99 2.34 4.62 8.17
N LYS A 100 3.01 5.72 7.80
CA LYS A 100 3.82 6.50 8.75
C LYS A 100 3.00 7.26 9.77
N GLU A 101 1.84 7.77 9.38
CA GLU A 101 0.89 8.42 10.28
C GLU A 101 0.33 7.40 11.29
N ILE A 102 -0.13 6.26 10.82
CA ILE A 102 -0.61 5.16 11.69
C ILE A 102 0.50 4.70 12.64
N GLU A 103 1.74 4.55 12.14
CA GLU A 103 2.90 4.19 12.98
C GLU A 103 3.17 5.24 14.08
N GLN A 104 3.01 6.53 13.79
CA GLN A 104 3.16 7.62 14.75
C GLN A 104 2.05 7.60 15.80
N GLU A 105 0.79 7.43 15.39
CA GLU A 105 -0.35 7.38 16.31
C GLU A 105 -0.25 6.18 17.25
N MET A 106 0.21 5.03 16.75
CA MET A 106 0.43 3.83 17.56
C MET A 106 1.66 3.88 18.47
N LYS A 107 2.42 4.99 18.48
CA LYS A 107 3.64 5.11 19.28
C LYS A 107 3.30 5.12 20.77
N GLY A 108 3.92 4.20 21.52
CA GLY A 108 3.69 4.04 22.97
C GLY A 108 2.50 3.16 23.33
N MET A 109 1.69 2.73 22.36
CA MET A 109 0.61 1.77 22.60
C MET A 109 1.16 0.36 22.89
N THR A 110 0.50 -0.35 23.80
CA THR A 110 0.66 -1.80 23.98
C THR A 110 0.10 -2.56 22.78
N LYS A 111 0.43 -3.85 22.66
CA LYS A 111 -0.09 -4.70 21.58
C LYS A 111 -1.62 -4.70 21.52
N ALA A 112 -2.29 -4.85 22.66
CA ALA A 112 -3.75 -4.84 22.74
C ALA A 112 -4.35 -3.49 22.30
N GLN A 113 -3.75 -2.37 22.71
CA GLN A 113 -4.19 -1.04 22.28
C GLN A 113 -4.04 -0.84 20.77
N LYS A 114 -2.95 -1.33 20.17
CA LYS A 114 -2.76 -1.26 18.71
C LYS A 114 -3.80 -2.07 17.95
N GLU A 115 -4.14 -3.26 18.46
CA GLU A 115 -5.16 -4.10 17.85
C GLU A 115 -6.53 -3.41 17.85
N VAL A 116 -6.95 -2.86 19.00
CA VAL A 116 -8.20 -2.09 19.11
C VAL A 116 -8.18 -0.87 18.18
N TYR A 117 -7.07 -0.14 18.14
CA TYR A 117 -6.92 1.03 17.27
C TYR A 117 -7.04 0.67 15.78
N LEU A 118 -6.33 -0.37 15.32
CA LEU A 118 -6.38 -0.81 13.92
C LEU A 118 -7.75 -1.36 13.54
N LYS A 119 -8.40 -2.13 14.42
CA LYS A 119 -9.79 -2.59 14.23
C LYS A 119 -10.72 -1.39 14.04
N GLY A 120 -10.60 -0.37 14.89
CA GLY A 120 -11.37 0.87 14.79
C GLY A 120 -11.18 1.60 13.46
N LEU A 121 -9.94 1.72 12.96
CA LEU A 121 -9.66 2.32 11.64
C LEU A 121 -10.33 1.56 10.50
N MET A 122 -10.44 0.23 10.61
CA MET A 122 -11.11 -0.60 9.61
C MET A 122 -12.64 -0.62 9.75
N GLY A 123 -13.19 0.05 10.75
CA GLY A 123 -14.63 0.00 11.07
C GLY A 123 -15.07 -1.31 11.73
N TRP A 124 -14.14 -2.08 12.28
CA TRP A 124 -14.44 -3.28 13.06
C TRP A 124 -14.57 -2.87 14.52
N THR A 125 -15.79 -2.78 15.02
CA THR A 125 -16.07 -2.71 16.45
C THR A 125 -16.52 -4.09 16.91
N ASP A 126 -16.07 -4.53 18.09
CA ASP A 126 -16.54 -5.78 18.71
C ASP A 126 -17.98 -5.58 19.27
N GLU A 127 -18.89 -4.95 18.51
CA GLU A 127 -20.29 -4.72 18.91
C GLU A 127 -21.16 -5.99 18.86
N ASP A 128 -20.60 -7.12 18.42
CA ASP A 128 -21.27 -8.42 18.36
C ASP A 128 -20.91 -9.37 19.52
N GLU A 129 -20.54 -8.86 20.69
CA GLU A 129 -20.81 -9.60 21.94
C GLU A 129 -22.28 -9.38 22.36
N SER A 130 -23.22 -9.78 21.48
CA SER A 130 -24.54 -10.14 21.99
C SER A 130 -24.33 -11.31 22.94
N PRO A 131 -24.75 -11.24 24.22
CA PRO A 131 -24.58 -12.37 25.13
C PRO A 131 -25.26 -13.58 24.48
N SER A 132 -24.48 -14.64 24.33
CA SER A 132 -24.98 -15.96 23.95
C SER A 132 -26.22 -16.26 24.79
N PRO A 133 -27.35 -16.71 24.21
CA PRO A 133 -28.56 -17.06 24.97
C PRO A 133 -28.33 -18.09 26.08
N ILE A 134 -27.17 -18.75 26.10
CA ILE A 134 -26.75 -19.71 27.13
C ILE A 134 -26.48 -19.01 28.48
N ASP A 135 -26.09 -17.74 28.49
CA ASP A 135 -25.80 -16.99 29.73
C ASP A 135 -27.06 -16.39 30.39
N LEU A 136 -28.23 -16.56 29.77
CA LEU A 136 -29.53 -16.05 30.26
C LEU A 136 -30.44 -17.14 30.81
N LEU A 137 -29.99 -18.40 30.87
CA LEU A 137 -30.75 -19.45 31.54
C LEU A 137 -30.52 -19.33 33.05
N PRO A 138 -31.57 -19.07 33.85
CA PRO A 138 -31.44 -19.19 35.29
C PRO A 138 -31.00 -20.61 35.63
N ASP A 139 -30.02 -20.70 36.51
CA ASP A 139 -29.61 -21.94 37.15
C ASP A 139 -30.88 -22.64 37.67
N GLY A 140 -31.12 -23.83 37.13
CA GLY A 140 -32.28 -24.65 37.44
C GLY A 140 -32.18 -25.19 38.86
N SER A 141 -32.62 -24.39 39.81
CA SER A 141 -32.99 -24.85 41.14
C SER A 141 -34.20 -24.07 41.67
N GLU A 142 -35.39 -24.34 41.12
CA GLU A 142 -36.63 -24.16 41.88
C GLU A 142 -37.33 -25.51 41.99
N GLU A 143 -37.23 -26.08 43.19
CA GLU A 143 -38.02 -27.23 43.65
C GLU A 143 -39.50 -26.87 43.56
N PHE A 144 -40.25 -27.57 42.71
CA PHE A 144 -41.70 -27.52 42.73
C PHE A 144 -42.22 -28.48 43.78
N ASP A 145 -42.52 -27.96 44.98
CA ASP A 145 -43.38 -28.63 45.96
C ASP A 145 -44.84 -28.59 45.46
N ILE A 146 -45.39 -29.76 45.15
CA ILE A 146 -46.80 -29.93 44.78
C ILE A 146 -47.58 -30.34 46.04
N PHE A 147 -48.52 -29.50 46.46
CA PHE A 147 -49.64 -29.86 47.34
C PHE A 147 -50.93 -29.94 46.52
#